data_AF-A0AAU9BXD3-F1
#
_entry.id   AF-A0AAU9BXD3-F1
#
_cell.length_a   1.000
_cell.length_b   1.000
_cell.length_c   1.000
_cell.angle_alpha   90.00
_cell.angle_beta   90.00
_cell.angle_gamma   90.00
#
_symmetry.space_group_name_H-M   'P 1'
#
loop_
_entity.id
_entity.type
_entity.pdbx_description
1 polymer ?
#
loop_
_entity_poly.entity_id
_entity_poly.type
_entity_poly.pdbx_seq_one_letter_code
_entity_poly.pdbx_strand_id
1 'polypeptide(L)' 'MPDETRGRYLFVAIDRATRWVYLEIHPTKEARVAAAFLERLIAKAPFTITKALTDNGKEFTDRFSASGSVNRPAAPSHGA' A
#
# COMPACT_ATOMS: atom_id res chain seq x y z
N MET A 1 6.02 -17.57 12.44
CA MET A 1 6.89 -18.34 13.37
C MET A 1 6.11 -19.53 13.90
N PRO A 2 6.73 -20.65 14.31
CA PRO A 2 6.05 -21.91 14.67
C PRO A 2 4.93 -21.79 15.73
N ASP A 3 4.94 -20.70 16.46
CA ASP A 3 4.18 -20.36 17.66
C ASP A 3 3.24 -19.14 17.45
N GLU A 4 3.13 -18.65 16.21
CA GLU A 4 2.37 -17.45 15.87
C GLU A 4 0.97 -17.82 15.35
N THR A 5 -0.07 -17.49 16.14
CA THR A 5 -1.47 -17.84 15.83
C THR A 5 -2.13 -16.91 14.80
N ARG A 6 -1.47 -15.79 14.45
CA ARG A 6 -1.94 -14.79 13.48
C ARG A 6 -0.82 -14.43 12.51
N GLY A 7 -1.18 -14.31 11.23
CA GLY A 7 -0.26 -13.84 10.20
C GLY A 7 0.20 -12.39 10.48
N ARG A 8 1.47 -12.12 10.21
CA ARG A 8 2.04 -10.77 10.23
C ARG A 8 2.30 -10.26 8.82
N TYR A 9 2.33 -8.95 8.68
CA TYR A 9 2.56 -8.26 7.43
C TYR A 9 3.96 -7.66 7.43
N LEU A 10 4.71 -7.96 6.36
CA LEU A 10 6.03 -7.39 6.14
C LEU A 10 5.89 -6.20 5.18
N PHE A 11 6.24 -5.00 5.67
CA PHE A 11 6.42 -3.82 4.83
C PHE A 11 7.89 -3.73 4.43
N VAL A 12 8.15 -3.60 3.13
CA VAL A 12 9.52 -3.51 2.58
C VAL A 12 9.59 -2.33 1.62
N ALA A 13 10.57 -1.47 1.82
CA ALA A 13 10.99 -0.47 0.85
C ALA A 13 12.37 -0.86 0.31
N ILE A 14 12.50 -0.87 -1.01
CA ILE A 14 13.74 -1.19 -1.70
C ILE A 14 14.06 -0.04 -2.64
N ASP A 15 15.20 0.60 -2.42
CA ASP A 15 15.72 1.54 -3.41
C ASP A 15 16.19 0.79 -4.66
N ARG A 16 15.77 1.27 -5.84
CA ARG A 16 16.04 0.58 -7.10
C ARG A 16 17.50 0.69 -7.55
N ALA A 17 18.19 1.78 -7.19
CA ALA A 17 19.54 2.05 -7.66
C ALA A 17 20.60 1.39 -6.75
N THR A 18 20.53 1.66 -5.46
CA THR A 18 21.52 1.22 -4.46
C THR A 18 21.20 -0.13 -3.85
N ARG A 19 19.97 -0.63 -4.07
CA ARG A 19 19.45 -1.84 -3.40
C ARG A 19 19.39 -1.71 -1.88
N TRP A 20 19.44 -0.49 -1.34
CA TRP A 20 19.21 -0.25 0.08
C TRP A 20 17.80 -0.70 0.48
N VAL A 21 17.68 -1.36 1.62
CA VAL A 21 16.44 -1.98 2.09
C VAL A 21 16.09 -1.45 3.47
N TYR A 22 14.83 -1.10 3.65
CA TYR A 22 14.20 -0.86 4.94
C TYR A 22 12.98 -1.74 5.08
N LEU A 23 12.80 -2.37 6.24
CA LEU A 23 11.71 -3.29 6.48
C LEU A 23 11.17 -3.19 7.91
N GLU A 24 9.88 -3.45 8.05
CA GLU A 24 9.18 -3.55 9.34
C GLU A 24 8.14 -4.66 9.29
N ILE A 25 7.94 -5.35 10.42
CA ILE A 25 6.92 -6.39 10.57
C ILE A 25 5.81 -5.86 11.47
N HIS A 26 4.57 -5.89 10.97
CA HIS A 26 3.39 -5.37 11.65
C HIS A 26 2.30 -6.43 11.81
N PRO A 27 1.45 -6.33 12.85
CA PRO A 27 0.33 -7.25 13.05
C PRO A 27 -0.82 -7.02 12.04
N THR A 28 -0.89 -5.84 11.41
CA THR A 28 -1.93 -5.48 10.42
C THR A 28 -1.33 -4.75 9.23
N LYS A 29 -2.07 -4.71 8.12
CA LYS A 29 -1.74 -3.92 6.92
C LYS A 29 -2.66 -2.72 6.72
N GLU A 30 -3.07 -2.07 7.81
CA GLU A 30 -3.95 -0.91 7.73
C GLU A 30 -3.23 0.32 7.17
N ALA A 31 -3.97 1.23 6.53
CA ALA A 31 -3.41 2.47 5.97
C ALA A 31 -2.63 3.30 6.99
N ARG A 32 -3.09 3.37 8.26
CA ARG A 32 -2.34 4.07 9.33
C ARG A 32 -0.97 3.44 9.62
N VAL A 33 -0.86 2.12 9.50
CA VAL A 33 0.39 1.39 9.71
C VAL A 33 1.33 1.65 8.53
N ALA A 34 0.80 1.63 7.30
CA ALA A 34 1.53 1.95 6.09
C ALA A 34 2.06 3.40 6.10
N ALA A 35 1.25 4.37 6.52
CA ALA A 35 1.65 5.77 6.65
C ALA A 35 2.80 5.94 7.66
N ALA A 36 2.66 5.34 8.85
CA ALA A 36 3.69 5.40 9.88
C ALA A 36 4.99 4.70 9.44
N PHE A 37 4.89 3.62 8.66
CA PHE A 37 6.05 2.97 8.02
C PHE A 37 6.75 3.95 7.05
N LEU A 38 6.00 4.68 6.21
CA LEU A 38 6.59 5.66 5.28
C LEU A 38 7.28 6.82 6.00
N GLU A 39 6.72 7.32 7.10
CA GLU A 39 7.36 8.36 7.92
C GLU A 39 8.71 7.89 8.47
N ARG A 40 8.75 6.69 9.05
CA ARG A 40 9.99 6.11 9.59
C ARG A 40 10.98 5.77 8.48
N LEU A 41 10.52 5.29 7.34
CA LEU A 41 11.32 5.08 6.14
C LEU A 41 12.00 6.38 5.69
N ILE A 42 11.25 7.47 5.56
CA ILE A 42 11.78 8.78 5.14
C ILE A 42 12.84 9.28 6.14
N ALA A 43 12.61 9.10 7.44
CA ALA A 43 13.56 9.49 8.47
C ALA A 43 14.86 8.66 8.49
N LYS A 44 14.82 7.43 7.96
CA LYS A 44 15.96 6.50 7.97
C LYS A 44 16.73 6.44 6.65
N ALA A 45 16.11 6.79 5.54
CA ALA A 45 16.75 6.75 4.24
C ALA A 45 17.98 7.67 4.20
N PRO A 46 19.15 7.18 3.74
CA PRO A 46 20.35 8.01 3.59
C PRO A 46 20.31 8.91 2.34
N PHE A 47 19.13 9.11 1.77
CA PHE A 47 18.86 9.86 0.55
C PHE A 47 17.43 10.42 0.59
N THR A 48 17.17 11.41 -0.26
CA THR A 48 15.83 11.99 -0.40
C THR A 48 14.94 11.12 -1.27
N ILE A 49 13.86 10.59 -0.69
CA ILE A 49 12.82 9.86 -1.42
C ILE A 49 11.93 10.88 -2.13
N THR A 50 11.93 10.89 -3.46
CA THR A 50 11.08 11.79 -4.27
C THR A 50 9.90 11.09 -4.91
N LYS A 51 9.98 9.77 -5.10
CA LYS A 51 8.93 8.93 -5.70
C LYS A 51 8.91 7.57 -5.01
N ALA A 52 7.71 7.05 -4.77
CA ALA A 52 7.48 5.68 -4.33
C ALA A 52 6.63 4.96 -5.39
N LEU A 53 6.98 3.70 -5.67
CA LEU A 53 6.23 2.81 -6.55
C LEU A 53 5.62 1.72 -5.68
N THR A 54 4.30 1.74 -5.52
CA THR A 54 3.53 0.70 -4.81
C THR A 54 2.59 0.01 -5.79
N ASP A 55 1.98 -1.08 -5.36
CA ASP A 55 0.77 -1.57 -6.02
C ASP A 55 -0.44 -0.68 -5.67
N ASN A 56 -1.63 -1.07 -6.13
CA ASN A 56 -2.89 -0.42 -5.79
C ASN A 56 -3.52 -1.00 -4.51
N GLY A 57 -2.70 -1.45 -3.56
CA GLY A 57 -3.17 -1.95 -2.27
C GLY A 57 -3.98 -0.90 -1.51
N LYS A 58 -5.01 -1.33 -0.79
CA LYS A 58 -5.94 -0.44 -0.05
C LYS A 58 -5.24 0.35 1.05
N GLU A 59 -4.12 -0.15 1.54
CA GLU A 59 -3.23 0.52 2.48
C GLU A 59 -2.49 1.72 1.87
N PHE A 60 -2.40 1.78 0.54
CA PHE A 60 -1.74 2.83 -0.23
C PHE A 60 -2.73 3.63 -1.12
N THR A 61 -4.01 3.25 -1.18
CA THR A 61 -5.02 3.92 -2.02
C THR A 61 -6.40 3.94 -1.39
N ASP A 62 -7.10 5.08 -1.54
CA ASP A 62 -8.50 5.24 -1.16
C ASP A 62 -9.48 4.79 -2.26
N ARG A 63 -8.97 4.37 -3.43
CA ARG A 63 -9.76 4.09 -4.65
C ARG A 63 -10.80 2.96 -4.48
N PHE A 64 -10.66 2.12 -3.45
CA PHE A 64 -11.58 1.02 -3.17
C PHE A 64 -12.24 1.10 -1.78
N SER A 65 -12.13 2.25 -1.11
CA SER A 65 -12.67 2.46 0.25
C SER A 65 -14.09 3.02 0.26
N ALA A 66 -14.65 3.39 -0.89
CA ALA A 66 -16.05 3.79 -0.99
C ALA A 66 -16.96 2.60 -1.30
N SER A 67 -17.77 2.20 -0.33
CA SER A 67 -19.13 1.74 -0.59
C SER A 67 -19.88 2.85 -1.33
N GLY A 68 -19.73 2.88 -2.65
CA GLY A 68 -20.41 3.81 -3.53
C GLY A 68 -20.66 3.08 -4.83
N SER A 69 -21.92 2.73 -5.08
CA SER A 69 -22.39 2.27 -6.38
C SER A 69 -21.78 3.15 -7.46
N VAL A 70 -20.85 2.61 -8.24
CA VAL A 70 -20.47 3.25 -9.50
C VAL A 70 -21.74 3.21 -10.34
N ASN A 71 -22.43 4.34 -10.46
CA ASN A 71 -23.51 4.50 -11.41
C ASN A 71 -22.88 4.38 -12.81
N ARG A 72 -22.87 3.16 -13.34
CA ARG A 72 -22.46 2.91 -14.71
C ARG A 72 -23.58 3.47 -15.59
N PRO A 73 -23.32 4.43 -16.48
CA PRO A 73 -24.35 4.88 -17.41
C PRO A 73 -24.84 3.67 -18.21
N ALA A 74 -26.17 3.51 -18.29
CA ALA A 74 -26.78 2.44 -19.06
C ALA A 74 -26.29 2.50 -20.51
N ALA A 75 -25.86 1.35 -21.04
CA ALA A 75 -25.45 1.25 -22.43
C ALA A 75 -26.63 1.64 -23.33
N PRO A 76 -26.41 2.39 -24.42
CA PRO A 76 -27.50 2.80 -25.30
C PRO A 76 -28.12 1.57 -25.96
N SER A 77 -29.42 1.39 -25.74
CA SER A 77 -30.22 0.37 -26.43
C SER A 77 -30.15 0.62 -27.94
N HIS A 78 -29.45 -0.24 -28.66
CA HIS A 78 -29.62 -0.35 -30.10
C HIS A 78 -30.90 -1.15 -30.33
N GLY A 79 -31.99 -0.42 -30.59
CA GLY A 79 -33.23 -1.00 -31.09
C GLY A 79 -33.05 -1.44 -32.54
N ALA A 80 -33.49 -2.67 -32.83
CA ALA A 80 -33.82 -3.14 -34.16
C ALA A 80 -35.35 -3.10 -34.32
#